data_AF-A0A643BVH7-F1
#
_entry.id   AF-A0A643BVH7-F1
#
_cell.length_a   1.000
_cell.length_b   1.000
_cell.length_c   1.000
_cell.angle_alpha   90.00
_cell.angle_beta   90.00
_cell.angle_gamma   90.00
#
_symmetry.space_group_name_H-M   'P 1'
#
loop_
_entity.id
_entity.type
_entity.pdbx_description
1 polymer ?
#
loop_
_entity_poly.entity_id
_entity_poly.type
_entity_poly.pdbx_seq_one_letter_code
_entity_poly.pdbx_strand_id
1 'polypeptide(L)'
;SQLISYWGYPYEKYDVVTKDGYILGIYRIPHGRACPRTVKLFQFYFLDEMAKYDLPATINFIIEKTGQERLYYVGHSQGTTTAFIAFSTNPELAKRIKIFFASAAVTTVKYTKSPMKKLTTLSRKIIKMLFGDKMFYAHTFFDRFIATKAVNSGQFQAFDWGKPDQNMMHFHQLTPPLYNVSKMEVPTAVWSGGQDPVADLKDVGNLLPKITRLIYFKLIPHYNHVDFYLGQDAPYEVYQDLIRLMEEYLQN
;
A
#
# COMPACT_ATOMS: atom_id res chain seq x y z
N SER A 1 1.01 -18.13 -12.56
CA SER A 1 1.32 -18.65 -11.22
C SER A 1 0.72 -20.04 -11.09
N GLN A 2 1.47 -21.02 -10.56
CA GLN A 2 0.97 -22.39 -10.33
C GLN A 2 -0.27 -22.40 -9.42
N LEU A 3 -0.38 -21.44 -8.49
CA LEU A 3 -1.51 -21.34 -7.55
C LEU A 3 -2.81 -20.89 -8.24
N ILE A 4 -2.76 -19.92 -9.15
CA ILE A 4 -3.96 -19.41 -9.83
C ILE A 4 -4.57 -20.51 -10.72
N SER A 5 -3.70 -21.21 -11.47
CA SER A 5 -4.11 -22.35 -12.29
C SER A 5 -4.59 -23.53 -11.45
N TYR A 6 -3.98 -23.78 -10.28
CA TYR A 6 -4.41 -24.85 -9.37
C TYR A 6 -5.88 -24.68 -8.94
N TRP A 7 -6.31 -23.44 -8.69
CA TRP A 7 -7.70 -23.13 -8.36
C TRP A 7 -8.65 -23.03 -9.56
N GLY A 8 -8.16 -23.32 -10.78
CA GLY A 8 -8.97 -23.34 -12.01
C GLY A 8 -9.29 -21.95 -12.59
N TYR A 9 -8.56 -20.90 -12.19
CA TYR A 9 -8.71 -19.57 -12.78
C TYR A 9 -7.75 -19.39 -13.97
N PRO A 10 -8.17 -18.69 -15.04
CA PRO A 10 -7.25 -18.24 -16.07
C PRO A 10 -6.28 -17.21 -15.48
N TYR A 11 -5.05 -17.15 -16.00
CA TYR A 11 -4.14 -16.07 -15.66
C TYR A 11 -3.28 -15.64 -16.84
N GLU A 12 -2.92 -14.36 -16.83
CA GLU A 12 -1.93 -13.76 -17.72
C GLU A 12 -0.77 -13.25 -16.85
N LYS A 13 0.45 -13.27 -17.38
CA LYS A 13 1.63 -12.66 -16.76
C LYS A 13 2.17 -11.58 -17.69
N TYR A 14 2.54 -10.43 -17.14
CA TYR A 14 3.20 -9.35 -17.85
C TYR A 14 4.41 -8.86 -17.08
N ASP A 15 5.39 -8.36 -17.81
CA ASP A 15 6.55 -7.67 -17.24
C ASP A 15 6.40 -6.18 -17.52
N VAL A 16 6.39 -5.36 -16.46
CA VAL A 16 6.26 -3.91 -16.53
C VAL A 16 7.60 -3.27 -16.21
N VAL A 17 8.07 -2.38 -17.07
CA VAL A 17 9.33 -1.68 -16.86
C VAL A 17 9.08 -0.33 -16.20
N THR A 18 9.73 -0.07 -15.06
CA THR A 18 9.65 1.21 -14.36
C THR A 18 10.59 2.25 -14.99
N LYS A 19 10.37 3.54 -14.69
CA LYS A 19 11.21 4.62 -15.23
C LYS A 19 12.67 4.54 -14.79
N ASP A 20 12.94 3.95 -13.63
CA ASP A 20 14.26 3.70 -13.06
C ASP A 20 14.84 2.32 -13.44
N GLY A 21 14.19 1.59 -14.35
CA GLY A 21 14.75 0.41 -15.01
C GLY A 21 14.48 -0.93 -14.34
N TYR A 22 13.65 -0.99 -13.28
CA TYR A 22 13.21 -2.25 -12.70
C TYR A 22 12.16 -2.93 -13.59
N ILE A 23 12.15 -4.26 -13.56
CA ILE A 23 11.18 -5.10 -14.27
C ILE A 23 10.28 -5.77 -13.24
N LEU A 24 8.99 -5.47 -13.29
CA LEU A 24 7.98 -5.94 -12.36
C LEU A 24 7.12 -7.01 -13.02
N GLY A 25 7.16 -8.23 -12.47
CA GLY A 25 6.25 -9.30 -12.90
C GLY A 25 4.87 -9.12 -12.28
N ILE A 26 3.85 -8.83 -13.09
CA ILE A 26 2.46 -8.70 -12.66
C ILE A 26 1.61 -9.84 -13.18
N TYR A 27 0.59 -10.23 -12.41
CA TYR A 27 -0.37 -11.27 -12.75
C TYR A 27 -1.78 -10.69 -12.87
N ARG A 28 -2.52 -11.17 -13.85
CA ARG A 28 -3.92 -10.78 -14.09
C ARG A 28 -4.81 -12.02 -14.12
N ILE A 29 -5.94 -11.96 -13.43
CA ILE A 29 -7.04 -12.90 -13.62
C ILE A 29 -8.07 -12.19 -14.50
N PRO A 30 -8.22 -12.55 -15.79
CA PRO A 30 -9.08 -11.81 -16.71
C PRO A 30 -10.58 -12.03 -16.46
N HIS A 31 -10.97 -13.20 -15.98
CA HIS A 31 -12.37 -13.54 -15.67
C HIS A 31 -12.48 -14.67 -14.63
N GLY A 32 -13.69 -14.90 -14.12
CA GLY A 32 -13.97 -15.97 -13.16
C GLY A 32 -13.96 -17.37 -13.79
N ARG A 33 -13.94 -18.41 -12.94
CA ARG A 33 -13.87 -19.83 -13.35
C ARG A 33 -14.96 -20.25 -14.33
N ALA A 34 -16.21 -19.86 -14.04
CA ALA A 34 -17.40 -20.30 -14.77
C ALA A 34 -18.12 -19.16 -15.51
N CYS A 35 -17.60 -17.93 -15.44
CA CYS A 35 -18.25 -16.76 -16.00
C CYS A 35 -17.24 -15.92 -16.79
N PRO A 36 -17.48 -15.65 -18.09
CA PRO A 36 -16.69 -14.69 -18.85
C PRO A 36 -16.95 -13.23 -18.46
N ARG A 37 -17.77 -12.95 -17.42
CA ARG A 37 -17.86 -11.59 -16.86
C ARG A 37 -16.51 -11.22 -16.22
N THR A 38 -15.93 -10.16 -16.77
CA THR A 38 -14.60 -9.65 -16.46
C THR A 38 -14.50 -9.12 -15.02
N VAL A 39 -14.09 -9.96 -14.07
CA VAL A 39 -13.56 -9.46 -12.78
C VAL A 39 -12.11 -9.09 -13.05
N LYS A 40 -11.84 -7.80 -13.30
CA LYS A 40 -10.49 -7.29 -13.61
C LYS A 40 -9.69 -7.12 -12.31
N LEU A 41 -9.34 -8.23 -11.66
CA LEU A 41 -8.50 -8.20 -10.47
C LEU A 41 -7.02 -8.29 -10.87
N PHE A 42 -6.25 -7.31 -10.41
CA PHE A 42 -4.79 -7.34 -10.45
C PHE A 42 -4.27 -7.25 -9.01
N GLN A 43 -3.27 -8.05 -8.66
CA GLN A 43 -2.69 -8.10 -7.32
C GLN A 43 -1.28 -7.51 -7.33
N PHE A 44 -0.94 -6.74 -6.29
CA PHE A 44 0.27 -5.92 -6.21
C PHE A 44 0.89 -5.95 -4.79
N TYR A 45 2.22 -5.83 -4.70
CA TYR A 45 2.98 -5.66 -3.45
C TYR A 45 4.04 -4.57 -3.61
N PHE A 46 3.79 -3.31 -3.20
CA PHE A 46 4.74 -2.26 -3.57
C PHE A 46 4.97 -1.10 -2.51
N LEU A 47 6.15 -0.44 -2.51
CA LEU A 47 7.01 0.38 -1.59
C LEU A 47 7.06 1.93 -1.94
N ASP A 48 7.96 2.74 -1.35
CA ASP A 48 8.17 4.19 -1.63
C ASP A 48 8.69 4.56 -3.04
N GLU A 49 9.77 3.93 -3.53
CA GLU A 49 10.18 4.05 -4.95
C GLU A 49 9.05 3.60 -5.87
N MET A 50 8.22 2.72 -5.35
CA MET A 50 7.09 2.17 -6.06
C MET A 50 5.90 3.13 -6.06
N ALA A 51 5.71 3.99 -5.06
CA ALA A 51 4.74 5.09 -5.13
C ALA A 51 5.12 6.06 -6.27
N LYS A 52 6.42 6.27 -6.48
CA LYS A 52 6.97 7.18 -7.50
C LYS A 52 7.11 6.55 -8.88
N TYR A 53 7.42 5.25 -8.97
CA TYR A 53 7.77 4.58 -10.22
C TYR A 53 6.86 3.38 -10.53
N ASP A 54 6.81 2.36 -9.68
CA ASP A 54 6.12 1.10 -9.99
C ASP A 54 4.61 1.24 -10.07
N LEU A 55 3.97 1.90 -9.10
CA LEU A 55 2.53 2.08 -9.03
C LEU A 55 2.05 2.93 -10.23
N PRO A 56 2.70 4.07 -10.57
CA PRO A 56 2.45 4.74 -11.84
C PRO A 56 2.66 3.85 -13.07
N ALA A 57 3.80 3.14 -13.16
CA ALA A 57 4.11 2.30 -14.32
C ALA A 57 3.07 1.18 -14.51
N THR A 58 2.68 0.55 -13.41
CA THR A 58 1.72 -0.56 -13.36
C THR A 58 0.31 -0.10 -13.70
N ILE A 59 -0.17 1.00 -13.08
CA ILE A 59 -1.49 1.55 -13.39
C ILE A 59 -1.57 1.98 -14.85
N ASN A 60 -0.54 2.68 -15.35
CA ASN A 60 -0.51 3.13 -16.74
C ASN A 60 -0.52 1.94 -17.72
N PHE A 61 0.30 0.91 -17.45
CA PHE A 61 0.30 -0.33 -18.23
C PHE A 61 -1.08 -0.97 -18.27
N ILE A 62 -1.79 -1.06 -17.14
CA ILE A 62 -3.12 -1.67 -17.09
C ILE A 62 -4.14 -0.85 -17.86
N ILE A 63 -4.12 0.48 -17.71
CA ILE A 63 -5.00 1.40 -18.44
C ILE A 63 -4.79 1.24 -19.95
N GLU A 64 -3.55 1.25 -20.41
CA GLU A 64 -3.20 1.07 -21.82
C GLU A 64 -3.61 -0.31 -22.32
N LYS A 65 -3.29 -1.37 -21.58
CA LYS A 65 -3.59 -2.75 -21.95
C LYS A 65 -5.08 -3.05 -22.01
N THR A 66 -5.87 -2.42 -21.14
CA THR A 66 -7.30 -2.72 -20.99
C THR A 66 -8.23 -1.69 -21.63
N GLY A 67 -7.70 -0.53 -22.06
CA GLY A 67 -8.48 0.61 -22.54
C GLY A 67 -9.39 1.26 -21.50
N GLN A 68 -9.22 0.96 -20.21
CA GLN A 68 -10.04 1.53 -19.14
C GLN A 68 -9.49 2.89 -18.71
N GLU A 69 -10.36 3.88 -18.51
CA GLU A 69 -9.92 5.20 -18.07
C GLU A 69 -9.52 5.24 -16.59
N ARG A 70 -10.19 4.43 -15.76
CA ARG A 70 -10.00 4.37 -14.31
C ARG A 70 -10.09 2.94 -13.77
N LEU A 71 -9.42 2.71 -12.65
CA LEU A 71 -9.34 1.43 -11.96
C LEU A 71 -9.82 1.54 -10.51
N TYR A 72 -10.17 0.42 -9.90
CA TYR A 72 -10.25 0.32 -8.44
C TYR A 72 -8.87 -0.09 -7.90
N TYR A 73 -8.44 0.50 -6.79
CA TYR A 73 -7.20 0.13 -6.13
C TYR A 73 -7.49 -0.48 -4.76
N VAL A 74 -6.92 -1.66 -4.49
CA VAL A 74 -7.01 -2.34 -3.20
C VAL A 74 -5.60 -2.46 -2.64
N GLY A 75 -5.36 -1.83 -1.49
CA GLY A 75 -4.09 -1.90 -0.77
C GLY A 75 -4.28 -2.52 0.60
N HIS A 76 -3.33 -3.37 1.00
CA HIS A 76 -3.21 -3.87 2.37
C HIS A 76 -1.90 -3.38 2.96
N SER A 77 -1.91 -2.95 4.22
CA SER A 77 -0.70 -2.59 4.98
C SER A 77 0.19 -1.64 4.19
N GLN A 78 1.39 -2.07 3.81
CA GLN A 78 2.33 -1.31 3.01
C GLN A 78 1.77 -0.80 1.68
N GLY A 79 0.92 -1.60 1.01
CA GLY A 79 0.27 -1.21 -0.23
C GLY A 79 -0.67 -0.01 -0.04
N THR A 80 -1.16 0.22 1.19
CA THR A 80 -1.91 1.44 1.53
C THR A 80 -1.00 2.64 1.65
N THR A 81 0.16 2.48 2.30
CA THR A 81 1.14 3.56 2.46
C THR A 81 1.59 4.10 1.11
N THR A 82 1.94 3.18 0.21
CA THR A 82 2.33 3.48 -1.18
C THR A 82 1.23 4.24 -1.93
N ALA A 83 -0.02 3.83 -1.78
CA ALA A 83 -1.16 4.52 -2.38
C ALA A 83 -1.38 5.91 -1.80
N PHE A 84 -1.32 6.09 -0.47
CA PHE A 84 -1.43 7.41 0.15
C PHE A 84 -0.34 8.36 -0.34
N ILE A 85 0.89 7.87 -0.53
CA ILE A 85 1.99 8.68 -1.07
C ILE A 85 1.72 9.01 -2.54
N ALA A 86 1.49 8.01 -3.37
CA ALA A 86 1.32 8.19 -4.81
C ALA A 86 0.13 9.10 -5.12
N PHE A 87 -1.03 8.86 -4.52
CA PHE A 87 -2.25 9.59 -4.82
C PHE A 87 -2.31 10.98 -4.18
N SER A 88 -1.52 11.26 -3.13
CA SER A 88 -1.39 12.62 -2.57
C SER A 88 -0.31 13.47 -3.26
N THR A 89 0.63 12.84 -3.97
CA THR A 89 1.76 13.53 -4.64
C THR A 89 1.64 13.56 -6.17
N ASN A 90 0.78 12.72 -6.76
CA ASN A 90 0.55 12.65 -8.19
C ASN A 90 -0.96 12.74 -8.51
N PRO A 91 -1.51 13.96 -8.65
CA PRO A 91 -2.94 14.16 -8.95
C PRO A 91 -3.39 13.50 -10.26
N GLU A 92 -2.52 13.45 -11.27
CA GLU A 92 -2.85 12.81 -12.56
C GLU A 92 -3.02 11.31 -12.42
N LEU A 93 -2.22 10.65 -11.58
CA LEU A 93 -2.42 9.25 -11.25
C LEU A 93 -3.67 9.04 -10.39
N ALA A 94 -3.91 9.92 -9.40
CA ALA A 94 -5.07 9.86 -8.53
C ALA A 94 -6.40 9.90 -9.32
N LYS A 95 -6.47 10.72 -10.39
CA LYS A 95 -7.62 10.78 -11.31
C LYS A 95 -7.92 9.47 -12.03
N ARG A 96 -6.96 8.54 -12.09
CA ARG A 96 -7.12 7.20 -12.66
C ARG A 96 -7.71 6.19 -11.68
N ILE A 97 -7.99 6.57 -10.43
CA ILE A 97 -8.55 5.68 -9.42
C ILE A 97 -10.00 6.06 -9.12
N LYS A 98 -10.91 5.08 -9.23
CA LYS A 98 -12.33 5.24 -8.86
C LYS A 98 -12.52 5.26 -7.34
N ILE A 99 -12.01 4.22 -6.68
CA ILE A 99 -12.02 4.07 -5.23
C ILE A 99 -10.70 3.44 -4.81
N PHE A 100 -10.17 3.93 -3.68
CA PHE A 100 -9.09 3.31 -2.94
C PHE A 100 -9.66 2.54 -1.74
N PHE A 101 -9.55 1.21 -1.77
CA PHE A 101 -9.86 0.33 -0.66
C PHE A 101 -8.60 0.06 0.16
N ALA A 102 -8.57 0.52 1.40
CA ALA A 102 -7.42 0.42 2.30
C ALA A 102 -7.73 -0.51 3.48
N SER A 103 -7.11 -1.69 3.52
CA SER A 103 -7.16 -2.59 4.67
C SER A 103 -5.88 -2.50 5.49
N ALA A 104 -6.02 -2.46 6.82
CA ALA A 104 -4.91 -2.25 7.75
C ALA A 104 -4.05 -1.02 7.36
N ALA A 105 -4.70 0.14 7.19
CA ALA A 105 -4.06 1.33 6.66
C ALA A 105 -2.89 1.83 7.54
N VAL A 106 -1.71 2.00 6.94
CA VAL A 106 -0.49 2.45 7.62
C VAL A 106 0.02 3.76 7.00
N THR A 107 0.08 4.83 7.80
CA THR A 107 0.77 6.09 7.44
C THR A 107 1.77 6.52 8.51
N THR A 108 1.47 6.23 9.76
CA THR A 108 2.38 6.34 10.90
C THR A 108 2.36 5.04 11.70
N VAL A 109 3.45 4.79 12.43
CA VAL A 109 3.65 3.60 13.28
C VAL A 109 4.12 4.02 14.67
N LYS A 110 3.63 5.16 15.16
CA LYS A 110 4.08 5.73 16.44
C LYS A 110 3.59 4.86 17.61
N TYR A 111 2.37 4.37 17.51
CA TYR A 111 1.66 3.63 18.56
C TYR A 111 1.63 2.12 18.31
N THR A 112 2.32 1.63 17.26
CA THR A 112 2.47 0.20 16.98
C THR A 112 2.92 -0.58 18.22
N LYS A 113 2.28 -1.73 18.43
CA LYS A 113 2.59 -2.71 19.48
C LYS A 113 3.41 -3.89 18.95
N SER A 114 3.71 -3.90 17.65
CA SER A 114 4.50 -4.94 17.02
C SER A 114 5.87 -5.06 17.70
N PRO A 115 6.37 -6.29 17.95
CA PRO A 115 7.74 -6.52 18.42
C PRO A 115 8.80 -5.85 17.55
N MET A 116 8.49 -5.57 16.28
CA MET A 116 9.36 -4.84 15.36
C MET A 116 9.71 -3.42 15.81
N LYS A 117 8.91 -2.81 16.70
CA LYS A 117 9.26 -1.54 17.36
C LYS A 117 10.55 -1.62 18.17
N LYS A 118 10.95 -2.81 18.66
CA LYS A 118 12.23 -2.97 19.36
C LYS A 118 13.43 -2.93 18.41
N LEU A 119 13.24 -3.27 17.13
CA LEU A 119 14.31 -3.17 16.14
C LEU A 119 14.62 -1.71 15.77
N THR A 120 13.66 -0.80 15.92
CA THR A 120 13.81 0.63 15.56
C THR A 120 14.62 1.43 16.57
N THR A 121 14.73 0.92 17.79
CA THR A 121 15.52 1.54 18.88
C THR A 121 16.97 1.09 18.86
N LEU A 122 17.32 0.07 18.06
CA LEU A 122 18.69 -0.38 17.89
C LEU A 122 19.48 0.60 17.00
N SER A 123 20.74 0.84 17.36
CA SER A 123 21.62 1.66 16.52
C SER A 123 21.86 0.98 15.17
N ARG A 124 22.09 1.78 14.12
CA ARG A 124 22.42 1.30 12.76
C ARG A 124 23.59 0.30 12.77
N LYS A 125 24.56 0.47 13.69
CA LYS A 125 25.67 -0.47 13.92
C LYS A 125 25.22 -1.82 14.47
N ILE A 126 24.30 -1.84 15.45
CA ILE A 126 23.79 -3.07 16.06
C ILE A 126 22.91 -3.83 15.06
N ILE A 127 22.07 -3.13 14.29
CA ILE A 127 21.27 -3.75 13.22
C ILE A 127 22.21 -4.36 12.16
N LYS A 128 23.27 -3.65 11.76
CA LYS A 128 24.30 -4.17 10.84
C LYS A 128 25.03 -5.37 11.43
N MET A 129 25.30 -5.38 12.73
CA MET A 129 25.98 -6.47 13.41
C MET A 129 25.11 -7.73 13.52
N LEU A 130 23.82 -7.58 13.80
CA LEU A 130 22.88 -8.70 13.96
C LEU A 130 22.48 -9.34 12.62
N PHE A 131 22.40 -8.55 11.55
CA PHE A 131 21.82 -8.99 10.29
C PHE A 131 22.72 -8.79 9.05
N GLY A 132 23.94 -8.31 9.25
CA GLY A 132 24.89 -7.99 8.20
C GLY A 132 24.49 -6.76 7.37
N ASP A 133 25.35 -6.37 6.42
CA ASP A 133 25.01 -5.33 5.43
C ASP A 133 23.84 -5.75 4.53
N LYS A 134 23.61 -7.07 4.38
CA LYS A 134 22.59 -7.61 3.47
C LYS A 134 21.14 -7.33 3.91
N MET A 135 20.88 -7.08 5.19
CA MET A 135 19.55 -6.61 5.64
C MET A 135 19.31 -5.13 5.26
N PHE A 136 20.36 -4.33 5.06
CA PHE A 136 20.27 -3.01 4.44
C PHE A 136 20.22 -3.07 2.91
N TYR A 137 20.54 -4.23 2.31
CA TYR A 137 20.25 -4.59 0.91
C TYR A 137 18.88 -5.26 0.73
N ALA A 138 18.08 -5.41 1.79
CA ALA A 138 16.75 -5.98 1.66
C ALA A 138 15.83 -4.98 0.92
N HIS A 139 15.32 -5.42 -0.22
CA HIS A 139 14.37 -4.73 -1.10
C HIS A 139 12.96 -4.58 -0.48
N THR A 140 12.83 -4.43 0.85
CA THR A 140 11.54 -4.40 1.56
C THR A 140 11.36 -3.07 2.30
N PHE A 141 10.36 -2.28 1.89
CA PHE A 141 10.08 -0.96 2.47
C PHE A 141 9.72 -1.02 3.94
N PHE A 142 9.11 -2.10 4.41
CA PHE A 142 8.84 -2.23 5.84
C PHE A 142 10.11 -1.99 6.66
N ASP A 143 11.26 -2.52 6.23
CA ASP A 143 12.52 -2.32 6.91
C ASP A 143 13.05 -0.88 6.78
N ARG A 144 12.88 -0.21 5.62
CA ARG A 144 13.28 1.21 5.44
C ARG A 144 12.36 2.20 6.15
N PHE A 145 11.06 1.95 6.17
CA PHE A 145 10.03 2.74 6.83
C PHE A 145 10.12 2.61 8.36
N ILE A 146 10.43 1.41 8.85
CA ILE A 146 10.72 1.15 10.26
C ILE A 146 12.12 1.67 10.64
N ALA A 147 13.13 1.53 9.78
CA ALA A 147 14.50 2.01 10.06
C ALA A 147 14.67 3.53 9.98
N THR A 148 13.76 4.24 9.31
CA THR A 148 13.75 5.70 9.37
C THR A 148 13.26 6.16 10.73
N LYS A 149 13.66 7.37 11.12
CA LYS A 149 13.10 8.04 12.29
C LYS A 149 11.57 8.13 12.25
N ALA A 150 10.82 7.65 11.24
CA ALA A 150 9.36 7.60 11.21
C ALA A 150 8.74 6.95 12.46
N VAL A 151 9.33 5.87 12.99
CA VAL A 151 8.84 5.25 14.24
C VAL A 151 9.10 6.15 15.45
N ASN A 152 10.22 6.88 15.46
CA ASN A 152 10.63 7.75 16.57
C ASN A 152 10.05 9.19 16.48
N SER A 153 9.75 9.67 15.27
CA SER A 153 9.21 11.00 14.96
C SER A 153 7.69 10.97 14.88
N GLY A 154 7.09 9.82 14.56
CA GLY A 154 5.66 9.68 14.29
C GLY A 154 5.20 10.48 13.08
N GLN A 155 6.11 10.80 12.15
CA GLN A 155 5.83 11.59 10.96
C GLN A 155 5.65 10.68 9.74
N PHE A 156 4.67 10.99 8.91
CA PHE A 156 4.51 10.38 7.60
C PHE A 156 5.35 11.17 6.60
N GLN A 157 6.53 10.63 6.26
CA GLN A 157 7.56 11.35 5.51
C GLN A 157 8.38 10.40 4.64
N ALA A 158 9.11 10.97 3.68
CA ALA A 158 10.03 10.22 2.84
C ALA A 158 11.24 9.67 3.64
N PHE A 159 11.97 8.76 3.02
CA PHE A 159 13.12 8.12 3.65
C PHE A 159 14.24 9.12 4.00
N ASP A 160 14.67 9.14 5.26
CA ASP A 160 15.84 9.92 5.70
C ASP A 160 17.14 9.15 5.42
N TRP A 161 17.95 9.68 4.49
CA TRP A 161 19.24 9.10 4.14
C TRP A 161 20.29 9.22 5.26
N GLY A 162 20.01 10.06 6.26
CA GLY A 162 20.81 10.21 7.47
C GLY A 162 21.94 11.23 7.36
N LYS A 163 22.18 11.81 6.17
CA LYS A 163 23.06 12.96 5.95
C LYS A 163 22.35 14.03 5.12
N PRO A 164 22.49 15.32 5.46
CA PRO A 164 21.88 16.42 4.72
C PRO A 164 22.22 16.41 3.22
N ASP A 165 23.47 16.14 2.84
CA ASP A 165 23.89 16.11 1.43
C ASP A 165 23.22 14.98 0.64
N GLN A 166 22.98 13.83 1.29
CA GLN A 166 22.26 12.72 0.64
C GLN A 166 20.79 13.08 0.47
N ASN A 167 20.15 13.66 1.49
CA ASN A 167 18.78 14.17 1.35
C ASN A 167 18.70 15.24 0.25
N MET A 168 19.71 16.11 0.12
CA MET A 168 19.79 17.13 -0.93
C MET A 168 19.87 16.51 -2.33
N MET A 169 20.63 15.41 -2.51
CA MET A 169 20.71 14.68 -3.79
C MET A 169 19.36 14.05 -4.19
N HIS A 170 18.57 13.58 -3.23
CA HIS A 170 17.32 12.85 -3.49
C HIS A 170 16.07 13.74 -3.54
N PHE A 171 16.02 14.77 -2.71
CA PHE A 171 14.83 15.60 -2.50
C PHE A 171 15.04 17.07 -2.85
N HIS A 172 16.27 17.50 -3.14
CA HIS A 172 16.64 18.91 -3.28
C HIS A 172 16.36 19.74 -2.02
N GLN A 173 16.36 19.09 -0.86
CA GLN A 173 16.20 19.68 0.47
C GLN A 173 16.99 18.88 1.52
N LEU A 174 17.37 19.53 2.62
CA LEU A 174 18.25 18.93 3.65
C LEU A 174 17.56 17.90 4.54
N THR A 175 16.23 17.97 4.64
CA THR A 175 15.40 17.06 5.43
C THR A 175 14.42 16.32 4.52
N PRO A 176 13.90 15.14 4.91
CA PRO A 176 12.91 14.44 4.09
C PRO A 176 11.59 15.22 4.02
N PRO A 177 10.93 15.28 2.86
CA PRO A 177 9.61 15.89 2.75
C PRO A 177 8.55 15.09 3.52
N LEU A 178 7.58 15.81 4.10
CA LEU A 178 6.40 15.21 4.72
C LEU A 178 5.34 14.91 3.66
N TYR A 179 4.68 13.77 3.79
CA TYR A 179 3.54 13.40 2.96
C TYR A 179 2.24 13.90 3.59
N ASN A 180 1.42 14.59 2.79
CA ASN A 180 0.16 15.18 3.24
C ASN A 180 -1.03 14.39 2.69
N VAL A 181 -1.58 13.49 3.52
CA VAL A 181 -2.75 12.66 3.18
C VAL A 181 -3.95 13.50 2.75
N SER A 182 -4.12 14.72 3.27
CA SER A 182 -5.26 15.57 2.92
C SER A 182 -5.23 16.09 1.48
N LYS A 183 -4.11 15.95 0.78
CA LYS A 183 -4.03 16.19 -0.67
C LYS A 183 -4.55 15.03 -1.52
N MET A 184 -4.83 13.88 -0.92
CA MET A 184 -5.41 12.74 -1.63
C MET A 184 -6.92 12.91 -1.78
N GLU A 185 -7.36 13.14 -3.02
CA GLU A 185 -8.78 13.34 -3.35
C GLU A 185 -9.50 12.05 -3.79
N VAL A 186 -8.81 10.91 -3.80
CA VAL A 186 -9.42 9.63 -4.19
C VAL A 186 -10.49 9.23 -3.15
N PRO A 187 -11.73 8.89 -3.55
CA PRO A 187 -12.71 8.29 -2.66
C PRO A 187 -12.12 7.06 -1.97
N THR A 188 -12.11 7.03 -0.64
CA THR A 188 -11.36 6.02 0.12
C THR A 188 -12.27 5.29 1.10
N ALA A 189 -12.21 3.97 1.08
CA ALA A 189 -12.88 3.07 2.01
C ALA A 189 -11.82 2.37 2.89
N VAL A 190 -12.00 2.38 4.21
CA VAL A 190 -10.99 1.90 5.16
C VAL A 190 -11.54 0.77 6.03
N TRP A 191 -10.78 -0.32 6.17
CA TRP A 191 -11.01 -1.37 7.16
C TRP A 191 -9.84 -1.45 8.14
N SER A 192 -10.15 -1.48 9.44
CA SER A 192 -9.17 -1.54 10.52
C SER A 192 -9.48 -2.66 11.50
N GLY A 193 -8.43 -3.24 12.10
CA GLY A 193 -8.52 -4.39 12.99
C GLY A 193 -8.32 -3.95 14.43
N GLY A 194 -9.18 -4.40 15.34
CA GLY A 194 -9.09 -4.03 16.76
C GLY A 194 -7.88 -4.62 17.48
N GLN A 195 -7.35 -5.73 16.96
CA GLN A 195 -6.18 -6.44 17.50
C GLN A 195 -4.94 -6.27 16.60
N ASP A 196 -4.96 -5.33 15.66
CA ASP A 196 -3.84 -5.10 14.74
C ASP A 196 -2.62 -4.51 15.48
N PRO A 197 -1.49 -5.24 15.58
CA PRO A 197 -0.31 -4.74 16.27
C PRO A 197 0.48 -3.73 15.44
N VAL A 198 0.27 -3.65 14.12
CA VAL A 198 1.00 -2.79 13.17
C VAL A 198 0.21 -1.51 12.92
N ALA A 199 -0.99 -1.62 12.36
CA ALA A 199 -1.90 -0.51 12.13
C ALA A 199 -2.75 -0.23 13.39
N ASP A 200 -2.08 0.18 14.47
CA ASP A 200 -2.73 0.42 15.77
C ASP A 200 -3.84 1.48 15.64
N LEU A 201 -4.94 1.26 16.38
CA LEU A 201 -6.13 2.12 16.33
C LEU A 201 -5.85 3.59 16.62
N LYS A 202 -4.79 3.93 17.38
CA LYS A 202 -4.40 5.34 17.58
C LYS A 202 -3.79 5.95 16.32
N ASP A 203 -2.95 5.21 15.61
CA ASP A 203 -2.39 5.67 14.34
C ASP A 203 -3.51 5.79 13.27
N VAL A 204 -4.43 4.82 13.21
CA VAL A 204 -5.63 4.89 12.36
C VAL A 204 -6.51 6.08 12.73
N GLY A 205 -6.78 6.30 14.03
CA GLY A 205 -7.57 7.43 14.50
C GLY A 205 -6.96 8.79 14.15
N ASN A 206 -5.64 8.89 14.02
CA ASN A 206 -4.96 10.09 13.52
C ASN A 206 -5.00 10.23 11.99
N LEU A 207 -5.18 9.11 11.27
CA LEU A 207 -5.25 9.06 9.82
C LEU A 207 -6.64 9.42 9.30
N LEU A 208 -7.70 8.84 9.86
CA LEU A 208 -9.07 8.99 9.33
C LEU A 208 -9.50 10.46 9.11
N PRO A 209 -9.27 11.40 10.05
CA PRO A 209 -9.64 12.80 9.85
C PRO A 209 -8.86 13.51 8.74
N LYS A 210 -7.72 12.95 8.30
CA LYS A 210 -6.89 13.52 7.24
C LYS A 210 -7.30 13.04 5.85
N ILE A 211 -8.14 12.00 5.74
CA ILE A 211 -8.63 11.48 4.47
C ILE A 211 -9.79 12.36 4.01
N THR A 212 -9.52 13.26 3.06
CA THR A 212 -10.47 14.28 2.59
C THR A 212 -11.78 13.68 2.04
N ARG A 213 -11.71 12.51 1.39
CA ARG A 213 -12.87 11.82 0.81
C ARG A 213 -13.03 10.41 1.37
N LEU A 214 -13.17 10.31 2.70
CA LEU A 214 -13.52 9.06 3.38
C LEU A 214 -14.98 8.70 3.10
N ILE A 215 -15.22 7.66 2.30
CA ILE A 215 -16.57 7.23 1.90
C ILE A 215 -17.09 6.06 2.74
N TYR A 216 -16.20 5.34 3.43
CA TYR A 216 -16.56 4.18 4.24
C TYR A 216 -15.46 3.90 5.28
N PHE A 217 -15.87 3.52 6.49
CA PHE A 217 -14.97 3.04 7.54
C PHE A 217 -15.63 1.89 8.30
N LYS A 218 -14.89 0.79 8.49
CA LYS A 218 -15.31 -0.34 9.33
C LYS A 218 -14.16 -0.78 10.25
N LEU A 219 -14.45 -0.84 11.54
CA LEU A 219 -13.59 -1.45 12.54
C LEU A 219 -14.07 -2.89 12.79
N ILE A 220 -13.18 -3.87 12.64
CA ILE A 220 -13.44 -5.28 12.94
C ILE A 220 -12.69 -5.62 14.24
N PRO A 221 -13.36 -5.70 15.40
CA PRO A 221 -12.70 -5.73 16.70
C PRO A 221 -11.73 -6.90 16.91
N HIS A 222 -12.05 -8.08 16.35
CA HIS A 222 -11.25 -9.29 16.50
C HIS A 222 -10.12 -9.43 15.47
N TYR A 223 -10.06 -8.58 14.44
CA TYR A 223 -9.05 -8.69 13.40
C TYR A 223 -7.69 -8.19 13.87
N ASN A 224 -6.65 -8.97 13.57
CA ASN A 224 -5.26 -8.59 13.55
C ASN A 224 -4.82 -8.12 12.15
N HIS A 225 -3.51 -7.89 11.96
CA HIS A 225 -2.97 -7.34 10.71
C HIS A 225 -3.15 -8.19 9.46
N VAL A 226 -3.17 -9.52 9.57
CA VAL A 226 -3.19 -10.44 8.42
C VAL A 226 -4.58 -11.04 8.15
N ASP A 227 -5.51 -10.89 9.09
CA ASP A 227 -6.87 -11.43 8.98
C ASP A 227 -7.63 -10.85 7.78
N PHE A 228 -7.28 -9.65 7.30
CA PHE A 228 -7.85 -9.04 6.09
C PHE A 228 -7.68 -9.86 4.81
N TYR A 229 -6.74 -10.80 4.77
CA TYR A 229 -6.55 -11.70 3.63
C TYR A 229 -6.40 -13.18 3.99
N LEU A 230 -6.12 -13.51 5.25
CA LEU A 230 -6.04 -14.90 5.75
C LEU A 230 -7.22 -15.31 6.64
N GLY A 231 -8.03 -14.36 7.10
CA GLY A 231 -9.18 -14.62 7.94
C GLY A 231 -10.22 -15.45 7.18
N GLN A 232 -10.73 -16.51 7.81
CA GLN A 232 -11.76 -17.36 7.19
C GLN A 232 -13.08 -16.62 6.99
N ASP A 233 -13.33 -15.61 7.82
CA ASP A 233 -14.50 -14.72 7.77
C ASP A 233 -14.28 -13.47 6.90
N ALA A 234 -13.08 -13.23 6.36
CA ALA A 234 -12.75 -12.09 5.50
C ALA A 234 -13.66 -11.94 4.27
N PRO A 235 -14.14 -13.04 3.63
CA PRO A 235 -15.14 -12.94 2.59
C PRO A 235 -16.41 -12.20 3.02
N TYR A 236 -16.88 -12.42 4.25
CA TYR A 236 -18.11 -11.81 4.79
C TYR A 236 -17.84 -10.44 5.38
N GLU A 237 -16.70 -10.27 6.07
CA GLU A 237 -16.40 -9.03 6.79
C GLU A 237 -15.82 -7.92 5.91
N VAL A 238 -15.12 -8.27 4.82
CA VAL A 238 -14.38 -7.32 3.99
C VAL A 238 -14.76 -7.43 2.52
N TYR A 239 -14.73 -8.63 1.93
CA TYR A 239 -14.83 -8.76 0.47
C TYR A 239 -16.24 -8.46 -0.05
N GLN A 240 -17.28 -8.82 0.70
CA GLN A 240 -18.66 -8.47 0.35
C GLN A 240 -18.88 -6.95 0.36
N ASP A 241 -18.39 -6.24 1.37
CA ASP A 241 -18.47 -4.77 1.42
C ASP A 241 -17.71 -4.12 0.25
N LEU A 242 -16.52 -4.64 -0.07
CA LEU A 242 -15.72 -4.17 -1.20
C LEU A 242 -16.47 -4.35 -2.54
N ILE A 243 -17.05 -5.53 -2.79
CA ILE A 243 -17.84 -5.79 -4.01
C ILE A 243 -19.05 -4.87 -4.08
N ARG A 244 -19.80 -4.74 -2.97
CA ARG A 244 -20.96 -3.85 -2.88
C ARG A 244 -20.58 -2.40 -3.22
N LEU A 245 -19.52 -1.87 -2.62
CA LEU A 245 -19.03 -0.52 -2.88
C LEU A 245 -18.56 -0.33 -4.33
N MET A 246 -17.97 -1.36 -4.95
CA MET A 246 -17.62 -1.32 -6.38
C MET A 246 -18.87 -1.23 -7.25
N GLU A 247 -19.90 -2.03 -6.96
CA GLU A 247 -21.18 -2.05 -7.70
C GLU A 247 -21.95 -0.73 -7.58
N GLU A 248 -22.04 -0.16 -6.38
CA GLU A 248 -22.66 1.15 -6.14
C GLU A 248 -21.99 2.27 -6.96
N TYR A 249 -20.66 2.22 -7.14
CA TYR A 249 -19.89 3.18 -7.93
C TYR A 249 -19.80 2.85 -9.43
N LEU A 250 -20.33 1.71 -9.88
CA LEU A 250 -20.50 1.44 -11.32
C LEU A 250 -21.78 2.08 -11.87
N GLN A 251 -22.75 2.35 -11.01
CA GLN A 251 -24.07 2.88 -11.38
C GLN A 251 -24.13 4.42 -11.35
N ASN A 252 -23.14 5.08 -10.76
CA ASN A 252 -22.97 6.53 -10.68
C ASN A 252 -21.88 7.03 -11.63
#